data_AF-A0A7V3DFR3-F1
#
_entry.id   AF-A0A7V3DFR3-F1
#
_cell.length_a   1.000
_cell.length_b   1.000
_cell.length_c   1.000
_cell.angle_alpha   90.00
_cell.angle_beta   90.00
_cell.angle_gamma   90.00
#
_symmetry.space_group_name_H-M   'P 1'
#
loop_
_entity.id
_entity.type
_entity.pdbx_description
1 polymer ?
#
loop_
_entity_poly.entity_id
_entity_poly.type
_entity_poly.pdbx_seq_one_letter_code
_entity_poly.pdbx_strand_id
1 'polypeptide(L)'
;MATKPYKGAHFAVFPSKLAEPCILAGTSADGCCVRCGAPRKRRVAVRRGEPDNTGRTHSLPEQRLGKAPAPERGWETARTTLGWEPACSCSDAGVVPCVVLDPFAGSGTAGAVCLEHGRRFIGIELNPAYCELAAARLRDAESTTAQRELPACATGSE
;
A
#
# COMPACT_ATOMS: atom_id res chain seq x y z
N MET A 1 1.02 -3.29 -27.51
CA MET A 1 0.47 -1.96 -27.18
C MET A 1 1.31 -0.94 -27.93
N ALA A 2 0.78 -0.25 -28.93
CA ALA A 2 1.54 0.73 -29.71
C ALA A 2 1.16 2.16 -29.27
N THR A 3 2.14 2.98 -28.93
CA THR A 3 1.94 4.35 -28.44
C THR A 3 1.95 5.35 -29.59
N LYS A 4 0.90 6.18 -29.67
CA LYS A 4 0.81 7.33 -30.59
C LYS A 4 1.54 8.53 -29.96
N PRO A 5 2.26 9.39 -30.72
CA PRO A 5 2.85 10.60 -30.15
C PRO A 5 1.74 11.62 -29.85
N TYR A 6 1.76 12.19 -28.65
CA TYR A 6 0.80 13.19 -28.18
C TYR A 6 1.52 14.52 -27.92
N LYS A 7 0.97 15.62 -28.46
CA LYS A 7 1.57 16.97 -28.53
C LYS A 7 1.13 17.93 -27.40
N GLY A 8 0.55 17.43 -26.31
CA GLY A 8 0.14 18.24 -25.16
C GLY A 8 1.12 18.14 -23.98
N ALA A 9 0.95 19.01 -22.97
CA ALA A 9 1.63 18.85 -21.69
C ALA A 9 1.21 17.50 -21.08
N HIS A 10 2.10 16.52 -21.14
CA HIS A 10 1.88 15.23 -20.50
C HIS A 10 1.97 15.44 -19.00
N PHE A 11 0.81 15.55 -18.36
CA PHE A 11 0.71 15.35 -16.93
C PHE A 11 1.08 13.90 -16.66
N ALA A 12 2.25 13.64 -16.08
CA ALA A 12 2.66 12.30 -15.63
C ALA A 12 1.89 11.93 -14.34
N VAL A 13 0.57 12.04 -14.39
CA VAL A 13 -0.31 11.78 -13.25
C VAL A 13 -0.81 10.35 -13.39
N PHE A 14 -0.36 9.49 -12.49
CA PHE A 14 -0.90 8.14 -12.35
C PHE A 14 -2.11 8.13 -11.40
N PRO A 15 -3.02 7.16 -11.51
CA PRO A 15 -4.12 6.98 -10.55
C PRO A 15 -3.59 6.67 -9.14
N SER A 16 -4.21 7.22 -8.09
CA SER A 16 -3.84 6.94 -6.69
C SER A 16 -3.80 5.44 -6.36
N LYS A 17 -4.74 4.67 -6.93
CA LYS A 17 -4.82 3.21 -6.80
C LYS A 17 -3.62 2.44 -7.35
N LEU A 18 -2.80 3.06 -8.20
CA LEU A 18 -1.55 2.47 -8.65
C LEU A 18 -0.44 2.64 -7.60
N ALA A 19 -0.37 3.80 -6.94
CA ALA A 19 0.67 4.07 -5.94
C ALA A 19 0.38 3.41 -4.58
N GLU A 20 -0.89 3.29 -4.21
CA GLU A 20 -1.33 2.67 -2.95
C GLU A 20 -0.65 1.32 -2.65
N PRO A 21 -0.70 0.28 -3.51
CA PRO A 21 -0.04 -0.99 -3.22
C PRO A 21 1.48 -0.86 -3.04
N CYS A 22 2.14 -0.01 -3.82
CA CYS A 22 3.58 0.23 -3.71
C CYS A 22 3.95 0.87 -2.37
N ILE A 23 3.20 1.90 -1.96
CA ILE A 23 3.41 2.60 -0.68
C ILE A 23 3.14 1.66 0.49
N LEU A 24 2.03 0.90 0.45
CA LEU A 24 1.66 -0.03 1.52
C LEU A 24 2.60 -1.24 1.62
N ALA A 25 3.22 -1.66 0.51
CA ALA A 25 4.24 -2.69 0.52
C ALA A 25 5.60 -2.18 1.03
N GLY A 26 5.98 -0.95 0.65
CA GLY A 26 7.27 -0.36 0.99
C GLY A 26 7.34 0.27 2.39
N THR A 27 6.20 0.54 3.03
CA THR A 27 6.14 1.20 4.34
C THR A 27 5.36 0.40 5.36
N SER A 28 5.85 0.39 6.59
CA SER A 28 5.12 -0.21 7.71
C SER A 28 3.98 0.70 8.15
N ALA A 29 2.79 0.12 8.35
CA ALA A 29 1.66 0.85 8.91
C ALA A 29 1.86 1.20 10.39
N ASP A 30 2.75 0.47 11.07
CA ASP A 30 3.14 0.73 12.48
C ASP A 30 4.30 1.73 12.57
N GLY A 31 4.83 2.20 11.43
CA GLY A 31 5.92 3.17 11.38
C GLY A 31 7.31 2.55 11.39
N CYS A 32 8.31 3.41 11.60
CA CYS A 32 9.72 3.08 11.61
C CYS A 32 10.44 3.60 12.85
N CYS A 33 11.60 3.01 13.12
CA CYS A 33 12.49 3.42 14.19
C CYS A 33 12.94 4.88 14.02
N VAL A 34 12.79 5.72 15.05
CA VAL A 34 13.24 7.12 15.03
C VAL A 34 14.74 7.28 14.80
N ARG A 35 15.54 6.28 15.19
CA ARG A 35 17.00 6.37 15.17
C ARG A 35 17.61 6.01 13.84
N CYS A 36 17.10 4.97 13.17
CA CYS A 36 17.69 4.43 11.95
C CYS A 36 16.73 4.37 10.75
N GLY A 37 15.45 4.68 10.95
CA GLY A 37 14.43 4.63 9.91
C GLY A 37 14.00 3.22 9.50
N ALA A 38 14.52 2.16 10.14
CA ALA A 38 14.11 0.79 9.82
C ALA A 38 12.59 0.59 10.05
N PRO A 39 11.84 0.11 9.05
CA PRO A 39 10.41 -0.11 9.19
C PRO A 39 10.13 -1.26 10.17
N ARG A 40 9.07 -1.14 10.98
CA ARG A 40 8.67 -2.24 11.86
C ARG A 40 8.16 -3.42 11.04
N LYS A 41 8.63 -4.62 11.38
CA LYS A 41 8.30 -5.84 10.66
C LYS A 41 6.95 -6.37 11.10
N ARG A 42 6.13 -6.78 10.13
CA ARG A 42 4.85 -7.43 10.40
C ARG A 42 5.08 -8.84 10.93
N ARG A 43 4.56 -9.15 12.12
CA ARG A 43 4.50 -10.51 12.64
C ARG A 43 3.26 -11.20 12.08
N VAL A 44 3.44 -12.30 11.36
CA VAL A 44 2.37 -13.00 10.62
C VAL A 44 2.30 -14.46 11.07
N ALA A 45 1.10 -14.91 11.45
CA ALA A 45 0.78 -16.33 11.54
C ALA A 45 0.37 -16.84 10.15
N VAL A 46 0.96 -17.96 9.74
CA VAL A 46 0.60 -18.65 8.49
C VAL A 46 -0.01 -19.98 8.87
N ARG A 47 -1.27 -20.22 8.46
CA ARG A 47 -1.90 -21.55 8.50
C ARG A 47 -1.88 -22.11 7.09
N ARG A 48 -1.42 -23.36 6.96
CA ARG A 48 -1.48 -24.11 5.70
C ARG A 48 -2.57 -25.17 5.86
N GLY A 49 -3.52 -25.21 4.93
CA GLY A 49 -4.52 -26.27 4.85
C GLY A 49 -3.88 -27.61 4.50
N GLU A 50 -4.56 -28.69 4.90
CA GLU A 50 -4.25 -30.06 4.48
C GLU A 50 -4.63 -30.22 3.00
N PRO A 51 -3.83 -30.90 2.17
CA PRO A 51 -4.23 -31.22 0.80
C PRO A 51 -5.49 -32.10 0.77
N ASP A 52 -6.43 -31.78 -0.12
CA ASP A 52 -7.67 -32.53 -0.32
C ASP A 52 -7.43 -33.81 -1.16
N ASN A 53 -7.01 -34.89 -0.50
CA ASN A 53 -6.67 -36.15 -1.17
C ASN A 53 -7.91 -36.95 -1.66
N THR A 54 -9.11 -36.38 -1.64
CA THR A 54 -10.38 -37.10 -1.89
C THR A 54 -10.71 -37.33 -3.37
N GLY A 55 -9.92 -36.78 -4.30
CA GLY A 55 -10.09 -36.97 -5.73
C GLY A 55 -9.48 -38.28 -6.25
N ARG A 56 -10.27 -39.35 -6.36
CA ARG A 56 -9.87 -40.54 -7.15
C ARG A 56 -9.66 -40.14 -8.61
N THR A 57 -8.42 -40.22 -9.10
CA THR A 57 -8.14 -40.19 -10.55
C THR A 57 -8.63 -41.50 -11.17
N HIS A 58 -9.84 -41.48 -11.72
CA HIS A 58 -10.16 -42.39 -12.81
C HIS A 58 -9.66 -41.74 -14.09
N SER A 59 -8.72 -42.40 -14.75
CA SER A 59 -8.21 -42.08 -16.08
C SER A 59 -9.37 -41.87 -17.05
N LEU A 60 -9.69 -40.62 -17.35
CA LEU A 60 -10.59 -40.30 -18.44
C LEU A 60 -9.78 -40.32 -19.75
N PRO A 61 -10.29 -40.96 -20.82
CA PRO A 61 -9.59 -41.01 -22.09
C PRO A 61 -9.42 -39.60 -22.66
N GLU A 62 -8.28 -39.37 -23.32
CA GLU A 62 -7.98 -38.20 -24.13
C GLU A 62 -9.21 -37.63 -24.84
N GLN A 63 -9.53 -36.34 -24.63
CA GLN A 63 -9.97 -35.45 -25.71
C GLN A 63 -10.26 -33.99 -25.28
N ARG A 64 -9.76 -33.09 -26.14
CA ARG A 64 -10.13 -31.68 -26.44
C ARG A 64 -9.43 -30.55 -25.68
N LEU A 65 -8.67 -29.77 -26.45
CA LEU A 65 -8.25 -28.40 -26.14
C LEU A 65 -9.46 -27.57 -25.69
N GLY A 66 -9.31 -26.83 -24.59
CA GLY A 66 -10.25 -25.77 -24.19
C GLY A 66 -11.02 -25.97 -22.88
N LYS A 67 -10.75 -27.00 -22.07
CA LYS A 67 -11.27 -27.05 -20.69
C LYS A 67 -10.32 -26.30 -19.75
N ALA A 68 -10.89 -25.39 -18.96
CA ALA A 68 -10.20 -24.74 -17.84
C ALA A 68 -9.45 -25.79 -17.01
N PRO A 69 -8.25 -25.48 -16.49
CA PRO A 69 -7.54 -26.42 -15.64
C PRO A 69 -8.47 -26.90 -14.52
N ALA A 70 -8.39 -28.19 -14.22
CA ALA A 70 -9.01 -28.80 -13.04
C ALA A 70 -8.78 -27.91 -11.81
N PRO A 71 -9.70 -27.89 -10.81
CA PRO A 71 -9.53 -27.08 -9.62
C PRO A 71 -8.09 -27.26 -9.12
N GLU A 72 -7.35 -26.15 -9.08
CA GLU A 72 -5.96 -26.17 -8.67
C GLU A 72 -5.91 -26.86 -7.32
N ARG A 73 -5.12 -27.93 -7.22
CA ARG A 73 -4.74 -28.57 -5.95
C ARG A 73 -4.18 -27.46 -5.05
N GLY A 74 -5.04 -26.90 -4.22
CA GLY A 74 -4.80 -25.60 -3.60
C GLY A 74 -4.48 -25.78 -2.14
N TRP A 75 -3.22 -25.53 -1.76
CA TRP A 75 -2.89 -25.33 -0.36
C TRP A 75 -3.54 -24.03 0.08
N GLU A 76 -4.69 -24.08 0.77
CA GLU A 76 -5.27 -22.88 1.34
C GLU A 76 -4.29 -22.31 2.37
N THR A 77 -3.69 -21.16 2.05
CA THR A 77 -2.70 -20.51 2.92
C THR A 77 -3.32 -19.25 3.50
N ALA A 78 -3.84 -19.34 4.73
CA ALA A 78 -4.35 -18.18 5.45
C ALA A 78 -3.21 -17.45 6.17
N ARG A 79 -3.14 -16.12 5.98
CA ARG A 79 -2.17 -15.24 6.67
C ARG A 79 -2.92 -14.29 7.60
N THR A 80 -2.57 -14.31 8.89
CA THR A 80 -3.14 -13.39 9.88
C THR A 80 -2.03 -12.51 10.47
N THR A 81 -2.24 -11.21 10.49
CA THR A 81 -1.33 -10.26 11.13
C THR A 81 -1.52 -10.33 12.65
N LEU A 82 -0.46 -10.68 13.39
CA LEU A 82 -0.47 -10.76 14.85
C LEU A 82 0.06 -9.48 15.53
N GLY A 83 0.49 -8.50 14.76
CA GLY A 83 1.10 -7.26 15.24
C GLY A 83 2.43 -6.94 14.56
N TRP A 84 3.24 -6.14 15.23
CA TRP A 84 4.47 -5.57 14.68
C TRP A 84 5.64 -5.68 15.66
N GLU A 85 6.84 -5.86 15.14
CA GLU A 85 8.08 -5.99 15.92
C GLU A 85 9.20 -5.11 15.35
N PRO A 86 10.20 -4.72 16.15
CA PRO A 86 11.38 -4.02 15.64
C PRO A 86 12.10 -4.86 14.56
N ALA A 87 12.52 -4.21 13.48
CA ALA A 87 13.38 -4.82 12.45
C ALA A 87 14.86 -4.40 12.58
N CYS A 88 15.20 -3.70 13.67
CA CYS A 88 16.54 -3.18 13.96
C CYS A 88 16.93 -3.47 15.41
N SER A 89 18.23 -3.40 15.70
CA SER A 89 18.81 -3.60 17.03
C SER A 89 18.88 -2.33 17.89
N CYS A 90 18.29 -1.21 17.46
CA CYS A 90 18.27 0.00 18.26
C CYS A 90 17.49 -0.23 19.55
N SER A 91 18.15 -0.11 20.70
CA SER A 91 17.51 -0.13 22.01
C SER A 91 16.75 1.17 22.26
N ASP A 92 15.59 1.06 22.94
CA ASP A 92 14.78 2.17 23.45
C ASP A 92 14.43 3.26 22.42
N ALA A 93 14.39 2.89 21.14
CA ALA A 93 14.03 3.81 20.07
C ALA A 93 12.50 3.89 19.93
N GLY A 94 11.99 5.12 19.96
CA GLY A 94 10.59 5.41 19.64
C GLY A 94 10.22 5.04 18.19
N VAL A 95 8.93 5.16 17.89
CA VAL A 95 8.36 4.83 16.59
C VAL A 95 7.68 6.07 16.01
N VAL A 96 7.93 6.34 14.73
CA VAL A 96 7.31 7.45 13.99
C VAL A 96 6.76 6.96 12.65
N PRO A 97 5.81 7.68 12.03
CA PRO A 97 5.37 7.35 10.69
C PRO A 97 6.53 7.27 9.69
N CYS A 98 6.48 6.25 8.83
CA CYS A 98 7.40 6.13 7.69
C CYS A 98 7.32 7.37 6.80
N VAL A 99 8.43 7.72 6.17
CA VAL A 99 8.52 8.83 5.21
C VAL A 99 8.76 8.24 3.82
N VAL A 100 8.01 8.69 2.82
CA VAL A 100 8.24 8.38 1.40
C VAL A 100 8.85 9.59 0.72
N LEU A 101 9.93 9.38 -0.04
CA LEU A 101 10.55 10.38 -0.90
C LEU A 101 10.15 10.11 -2.36
N ASP A 102 9.67 11.15 -3.04
CA ASP A 102 9.46 11.14 -4.48
C ASP A 102 10.23 12.31 -5.13
N PRO A 103 11.32 12.06 -5.87
CA PRO A 103 12.11 13.10 -6.50
C PRO A 103 11.46 13.71 -7.76
N PHE A 104 10.32 13.17 -8.20
CA PHE A 104 9.55 13.63 -9.35
C PHE A 104 8.06 13.68 -8.99
N ALA A 105 7.76 14.42 -7.93
CA ALA A 105 6.46 14.39 -7.28
C ALA A 105 5.30 14.81 -8.19
N GLY A 106 5.58 15.57 -9.26
CA GLY A 106 4.55 16.06 -10.17
C GLY A 106 3.48 16.82 -9.40
N SER A 107 2.21 16.43 -9.60
CA SER A 107 1.08 17.01 -8.86
C SER A 107 0.85 16.40 -7.46
N GLY A 108 1.78 15.59 -6.94
CA GLY A 108 1.74 15.09 -5.56
C GLY A 108 0.78 13.91 -5.31
N THR A 109 0.45 13.09 -6.31
CA THR A 109 -0.44 11.93 -6.12
C THR A 109 0.08 10.93 -5.09
N ALA A 110 1.39 10.60 -5.15
CA ALA A 110 1.99 9.69 -4.16
C ALA A 110 1.90 10.25 -2.74
N GLY A 111 2.09 11.55 -2.58
CA GLY A 111 2.02 12.20 -1.28
C GLY A 111 0.61 12.22 -0.69
N ALA A 112 -0.43 12.45 -1.50
CA ALA A 112 -1.82 12.34 -1.04
C ALA A 112 -2.12 10.93 -0.50
N VAL A 113 -1.70 9.89 -1.23
CA VAL A 113 -1.85 8.49 -0.79
C VAL A 113 -1.05 8.22 0.49
N CYS A 114 0.16 8.78 0.61
CA CYS A 114 0.94 8.65 1.85
C CYS A 114 0.15 9.19 3.05
N LEU A 115 -0.36 10.42 2.93
CA LEU A 115 -1.12 11.08 4.00
C LEU A 115 -2.39 10.32 4.37
N GLU A 116 -3.17 9.87 3.37
CA GLU A 116 -4.41 9.09 3.57
C GLU A 116 -4.20 7.81 4.39
N HIS A 117 -2.99 7.25 4.31
CA HIS A 117 -2.56 6.06 5.04
C HIS A 117 -1.68 6.37 6.27
N GLY A 118 -1.57 7.62 6.70
CA GLY A 118 -0.78 7.99 7.89
C GLY A 118 0.73 7.84 7.71
N ARG A 119 1.24 8.02 6.49
CA ARG A 119 2.66 8.15 6.18
C ARG A 119 3.00 9.63 5.98
N ARG A 120 4.28 9.97 6.18
CA ARG A 120 4.83 11.28 5.81
C ARG A 120 5.37 11.23 4.38
N PHE A 121 5.44 12.39 3.75
CA PHE A 121 5.87 12.52 2.36
C PHE A 121 6.85 13.68 2.18
N ILE A 122 7.85 13.47 1.35
CA ILE A 122 8.74 14.52 0.85
C ILE A 122 8.71 14.42 -0.68
N GLY A 123 8.25 15.49 -1.33
CA GLY A 123 8.21 15.58 -2.79
C GLY A 123 9.18 16.64 -3.29
N ILE A 124 9.92 16.33 -4.36
CA ILE A 124 10.70 17.29 -5.12
C ILE A 124 10.08 17.41 -6.51
N GLU A 125 9.88 18.64 -6.96
CA GLU A 125 9.35 18.95 -8.28
C GLU A 125 9.99 20.24 -8.78
N LEU A 126 10.36 20.24 -10.06
CA LEU A 126 11.07 21.36 -10.68
C LEU A 126 10.09 22.41 -11.22
N ASN A 127 8.93 21.97 -11.72
CA ASN A 127 7.94 22.86 -12.30
C ASN A 127 7.12 23.57 -11.21
N PRO A 128 7.19 24.90 -11.07
CA PRO A 128 6.49 25.62 -10.02
C PRO A 128 4.97 25.45 -10.09
N ALA A 129 4.39 25.33 -11.29
CA ALA A 129 2.95 25.07 -11.43
C ALA A 129 2.54 23.70 -10.87
N TYR A 130 3.42 22.71 -10.93
CA TYR A 130 3.19 21.40 -10.30
C TYR A 130 3.40 21.44 -8.80
N CYS A 131 4.37 22.22 -8.30
CA CYS A 131 4.52 22.46 -6.87
C CYS A 131 3.24 23.06 -6.26
N GLU A 132 2.60 24.02 -6.94
CA GLU A 132 1.34 24.62 -6.48
C GLU A 132 0.20 23.59 -6.44
N LEU A 133 0.02 22.80 -7.49
CA LEU A 133 -0.98 21.73 -7.54
C LEU A 133 -0.73 20.66 -6.46
N ALA A 134 0.53 20.26 -6.27
CA ALA A 134 0.90 19.31 -5.22
C ALA A 134 0.59 19.88 -3.84
N ALA A 135 0.98 21.13 -3.56
CA ALA A 135 0.73 21.75 -2.27
C ALA A 135 -0.77 21.86 -1.96
N ALA A 136 -1.61 22.21 -2.94
CA ALA A 136 -3.06 22.22 -2.77
C ALA A 136 -3.60 20.83 -2.44
N ARG A 137 -3.25 19.82 -3.25
CA ARG A 137 -3.69 18.43 -3.04
C ARG A 137 -3.25 17.87 -1.69
N LEU A 138 -2.02 18.14 -1.25
CA LEU A 138 -1.49 17.66 0.03
C LEU A 138 -2.24 18.29 1.21
N ARG A 139 -2.55 19.60 1.17
CA ARG A 139 -3.37 20.25 2.20
C ARG A 139 -4.77 19.66 2.31
N ASP A 140 -5.39 19.34 1.18
CA ASP A 140 -6.72 18.72 1.15
C ASP A 140 -6.68 17.30 1.77
N ALA A 141 -5.64 16.52 1.45
CA ALA A 141 -5.43 15.19 2.01
C ALA A 141 -5.12 15.23 3.53
N GLU A 142 -4.29 16.18 3.99
CA GLU A 142 -4.02 16.40 5.41
C GLU A 142 -5.30 16.76 6.17
N SER A 143 -6.11 17.68 5.63
CA SER A 143 -7.37 18.11 6.25
C SER A 143 -8.36 16.96 6.39
N THR A 144 -8.49 16.16 5.34
CA THR A 144 -9.36 14.97 5.33
C THR A 144 -8.91 13.93 6.36
N THR A 145 -7.59 13.75 6.53
CA THR A 145 -7.02 12.81 7.49
C THR A 145 -7.21 13.30 8.93
N ALA A 146 -6.94 14.57 9.20
CA ALA A 146 -7.14 15.18 10.53
C ALA A 146 -8.61 15.12 10.98
N GLN A 147 -9.56 15.34 10.06
CA GLN A 147 -10.99 15.18 10.32
C GLN A 147 -11.39 13.74 10.70
N ARG A 148 -10.69 12.74 10.16
CA ARG A 148 -10.89 11.31 10.48
C ARG A 148 -10.32 10.91 11.84
N GLU A 149 -9.31 11.62 12.32
CA GLU A 149 -8.63 11.37 13.61
C GLU A 149 -9.30 12.09 14.79
N LEU A 150 -10.16 13.07 14.53
CA LEU A 150 -11.03 13.66 15.56
C LEU A 150 -12.00 12.57 16.09
N PRO A 151 -12.03 12.29 17.40
CA PRO A 151 -13.01 11.36 17.94
C PRO A 151 -14.40 11.88 17.60
N ALA A 152 -15.26 11.02 17.02
CA ALA A 152 -16.67 11.33 16.85
C ALA A 152 -17.19 11.78 18.21
N CYS A 153 -17.51 13.08 18.32
CA CYS A 153 -17.98 13.68 19.56
C CYS A 153 -19.13 12.81 20.07
N ALA A 154 -18.94 12.19 21.24
CA ALA A 154 -19.99 11.47 21.92
C ALA A 154 -21.12 12.46 22.15
N THR A 155 -22.21 12.35 21.39
CA THR A 155 -23.45 13.05 21.67
C THR A 155 -24.01 12.46 22.95
N GLY A 156 -23.57 13.00 24.09
CA GLY A 156 -24.25 12.82 25.37
C GLY A 156 -25.61 13.50 25.27
N SER A 157 -26.66 12.70 25.25
CA SER A 157 -28.02 13.16 25.59
C SER A 157 -28.17 13.06 27.11
N GLU A 158 -28.39 14.21 27.73
CA GLU A 158 -28.92 14.37 29.10
C GLU A 158 -30.30 13.69 29.26
#